data_AF-A0A2R5LAP6-F1
#
_entry.id   AF-A0A2R5LAP6-F1
#
_cell.length_a   1.000
_cell.length_b   1.000
_cell.length_c   1.000
_cell.angle_alpha   90.00
_cell.angle_beta   90.00
_cell.angle_gamma   90.00
#
_symmetry.space_group_name_H-M   'P 1'
#
loop_
_entity.id
_entity.type
_entity.pdbx_description
1 polymer ?
#
loop_
_entity_poly.entity_id
_entity_poly.type
_entity_poly.pdbx_seq_one_letter_code
_entity_poly.pdbx_strand_id
1 'polypeptide(L)'
;MGVVSIHQFPIPEGKTGQQAAELLQKRLETLGAVREGTFCVDCETYFSCPNIIPARCINIIHDTEHPATCFSLLDTGLCLVADLTFDMLMMKLSGIYTAKKSTKIESKGPRYEVADFLVKVGSVSLGPSFRGILVEVEYLPCVVPSSCWDLMREFMQGFMGNAVQGPPQYLQGRMNELYSPVDTVQQYMDHFNAFRRASTAATSAPANLP
;
A
#
# COMPACT_ATOMS: atom_id res chain seq x y z
N MET A 1 14.73 9.63 -2.63
CA MET A 1 13.30 9.38 -2.41
C MET A 1 12.62 10.72 -2.34
N GLY A 2 11.57 10.88 -3.13
CA GLY A 2 10.70 12.05 -3.12
C GLY A 2 9.41 11.82 -2.34
N VAL A 3 8.43 12.70 -2.54
CA VAL A 3 7.10 12.57 -1.92
C VAL A 3 6.29 11.51 -2.65
N VAL A 4 5.70 10.59 -1.91
CA VAL A 4 4.85 9.51 -2.45
C VAL A 4 3.41 9.69 -2.00
N SER A 5 2.46 9.47 -2.91
CA SER A 5 1.02 9.42 -2.63
C SER A 5 0.41 8.11 -3.12
N ILE A 6 -0.36 7.43 -2.26
CA ILE A 6 -1.01 6.15 -2.59
C ILE A 6 -2.52 6.30 -2.64
N HIS A 7 -3.12 5.93 -3.77
CA HIS A 7 -4.55 6.01 -4.00
C HIS A 7 -5.14 4.67 -4.43
N GLN A 8 -6.34 4.37 -3.96
CA GLN A 8 -7.13 3.27 -4.49
C GLN A 8 -7.78 3.70 -5.81
N PHE A 9 -7.65 2.86 -6.84
CA PHE A 9 -8.37 3.07 -8.10
C PHE A 9 -9.68 2.28 -8.11
N PRO A 10 -10.83 2.93 -8.35
CA PRO A 10 -12.11 2.24 -8.43
C PRO A 10 -12.16 1.34 -9.67
N ILE A 11 -12.73 0.16 -9.51
CA ILE A 11 -12.95 -0.76 -10.63
C ILE A 11 -14.19 -0.26 -11.39
N PRO A 12 -14.08 0.12 -12.68
CA PRO A 12 -15.24 0.60 -13.43
C PRO A 12 -16.31 -0.48 -13.54
N GLU A 13 -17.58 -0.07 -13.63
CA GLU A 13 -18.71 -0.99 -13.78
C GLU A 13 -18.51 -1.92 -14.98
N GLY A 14 -18.79 -3.21 -14.78
CA GLY A 14 -18.65 -4.24 -15.80
C GLY A 14 -17.21 -4.64 -16.14
N LYS A 15 -16.19 -4.09 -15.45
CA LYS A 15 -14.79 -4.48 -15.63
C LYS A 15 -14.29 -5.36 -14.50
N THR A 16 -13.33 -6.23 -14.82
CA THR A 16 -12.54 -6.96 -13.82
C THR A 16 -11.40 -6.07 -13.29
N GLY A 17 -10.85 -6.44 -12.14
CA GLY A 17 -9.66 -5.77 -11.60
C GLY A 17 -8.48 -5.76 -12.58
N GLN A 18 -8.27 -6.87 -13.30
CA GLN A 18 -7.24 -6.94 -14.32
C GLN A 18 -7.49 -5.95 -15.47
N GLN A 19 -8.71 -5.87 -15.97
CA GLN A 19 -9.07 -4.92 -17.04
C GLN A 19 -8.94 -3.45 -16.57
N ALA A 20 -9.24 -3.17 -15.31
CA ALA A 20 -9.04 -1.85 -14.73
C ALA A 20 -7.55 -1.49 -14.59
N ALA A 21 -6.70 -2.45 -14.20
CA ALA A 21 -5.24 -2.24 -14.13
C ALA A 21 -4.63 -2.03 -15.53
N GLU A 22 -5.04 -2.82 -16.53
CA GLU A 22 -4.61 -2.67 -17.93
C GLU A 22 -5.05 -1.32 -18.51
N LEU A 23 -6.23 -0.82 -18.15
CA LEU A 23 -6.69 0.50 -18.54
C LEU A 23 -5.77 1.61 -18.01
N LEU A 24 -5.37 1.54 -16.75
CA LEU A 24 -4.44 2.49 -16.14
C LEU A 24 -3.07 2.45 -16.84
N GLN A 25 -2.55 1.25 -17.08
CA GLN A 25 -1.27 1.05 -17.77
C GLN A 25 -1.28 1.70 -19.16
N LYS A 26 -2.32 1.46 -19.96
CA LYS A 26 -2.47 2.09 -21.28
C LYS A 26 -2.56 3.62 -21.21
N ARG A 27 -3.24 4.16 -20.20
CA ARG A 27 -3.31 5.61 -20.00
C ARG A 27 -1.95 6.20 -19.66
N LEU A 28 -1.18 5.54 -18.79
CA LEU A 28 0.19 5.95 -18.45
C LEU A 28 1.11 5.92 -19.67
N GLU A 29 1.08 4.84 -20.46
CA GLU A 29 1.87 4.73 -21.69
C GLU A 29 1.48 5.82 -22.71
N THR A 30 0.19 6.18 -22.79
CA THR A 30 -0.28 7.29 -23.64
C THR A 30 0.25 8.65 -23.16
N LEU A 31 0.50 8.81 -21.85
CA LEU A 31 1.14 9.99 -21.27
C LEU A 31 2.68 9.99 -21.44
N GLY A 32 3.24 8.98 -22.11
CA GLY A 32 4.67 8.86 -22.35
C GLY A 32 5.42 8.14 -21.23
N ALA A 33 4.72 7.44 -20.34
CA ALA A 33 5.38 6.65 -19.30
C ALA A 33 6.05 5.40 -19.90
N VAL A 34 7.27 5.12 -19.45
CA VAL A 34 8.07 3.97 -19.84
C VAL A 34 8.05 2.95 -18.72
N ARG A 35 7.79 1.68 -19.05
CA ARG A 35 7.77 0.61 -18.06
C ARG A 35 9.19 0.24 -17.64
N GLU A 36 9.48 0.40 -16.36
CA GLU A 36 10.78 0.17 -15.72
C GLU A 36 10.62 -0.88 -14.62
N GLY A 37 10.33 -2.11 -15.03
CA GLY A 37 10.28 -3.28 -14.15
C GLY A 37 8.94 -3.51 -13.44
N THR A 38 9.05 -4.08 -12.23
CA THR A 38 7.92 -4.47 -11.37
C THR A 38 8.27 -4.20 -9.91
N PHE A 39 7.25 -3.97 -9.10
CA PHE A 39 7.38 -3.79 -7.67
C PHE A 39 6.50 -4.79 -6.90
N CYS A 40 6.83 -5.01 -5.64
CA CYS A 40 5.97 -5.70 -4.69
C CYS A 40 6.11 -5.04 -3.30
N VAL A 41 4.98 -4.74 -2.68
CA VAL A 41 4.90 -4.38 -1.27
C VAL A 41 4.03 -5.42 -0.57
N ASP A 42 4.60 -6.16 0.36
CA ASP A 42 3.89 -7.20 1.09
C ASP A 42 3.90 -6.95 2.60
N CYS A 43 2.80 -7.35 3.24
CA CYS A 43 2.58 -7.16 4.66
C CYS A 43 2.10 -8.46 5.30
N GLU A 44 2.89 -8.95 6.27
CA GLU A 44 2.54 -10.07 7.12
C GLU A 44 2.20 -9.57 8.54
N THR A 45 1.05 -10.00 9.06
CA THR A 45 0.59 -9.62 10.40
C THR A 45 0.82 -10.76 11.38
N TYR A 46 1.58 -10.46 12.42
CA TYR A 46 1.81 -11.32 13.57
C TYR A 46 0.92 -10.88 14.73
N PHE A 47 0.23 -11.83 15.36
CA PHE A 47 -0.62 -11.60 16.51
C PHE A 47 0.02 -12.16 17.76
N SER A 48 -0.08 -11.43 18.87
CA SER A 48 0.36 -11.92 20.17
C SER A 48 -0.42 -13.18 20.56
N CYS A 49 0.24 -14.08 21.27
CA CYS A 49 -0.41 -15.25 21.83
C CYS A 49 -1.58 -14.86 22.76
N PRO A 50 -2.63 -15.70 22.89
CA PRO A 50 -3.85 -15.35 23.63
C PRO A 50 -3.63 -15.02 25.12
N ASN A 51 -2.52 -15.46 25.69
CA ASN A 51 -2.12 -15.20 27.08
C ASN A 51 -1.51 -13.80 27.29
N ILE A 52 -1.24 -13.04 26.22
CA ILE A 52 -0.72 -11.68 26.29
C ILE A 52 -1.89 -10.71 26.23
N ILE A 53 -2.08 -9.97 27.32
CA ILE A 53 -3.17 -8.99 27.48
C ILE A 53 -2.55 -7.62 27.75
N PRO A 54 -2.93 -6.57 27.01
CA PRO A 54 -3.87 -6.59 25.87
C PRO A 54 -3.29 -7.31 24.64
N ALA A 55 -4.17 -7.82 23.78
CA ALA A 55 -3.75 -8.43 22.52
C ALA A 55 -3.05 -7.38 21.64
N ARG A 56 -1.90 -7.76 21.07
CA ARG A 56 -1.06 -6.91 20.22
C ARG A 56 -0.92 -7.51 18.84
N CYS A 57 -0.66 -6.67 17.85
CA CYS A 57 -0.21 -7.12 16.55
C CYS A 57 0.98 -6.31 16.06
N ILE A 58 1.79 -6.97 15.24
CA ILE A 58 2.95 -6.40 14.56
C ILE A 58 2.76 -6.68 13.08
N ASN A 59 2.90 -5.65 12.25
CA ASN A 59 2.80 -5.75 10.81
C ASN A 59 4.18 -5.56 10.22
N ILE A 60 4.71 -6.61 9.64
CA ILE A 60 6.00 -6.59 8.98
C ILE A 60 5.75 -6.31 7.51
N ILE A 61 6.37 -5.27 7.00
CA ILE A 61 6.22 -4.81 5.63
C ILE A 61 7.57 -4.83 4.93
N HIS A 62 7.57 -5.45 3.76
CA HIS A 62 8.69 -5.47 2.83
C HIS A 62 8.29 -4.74 1.55
N ASP A 63 9.23 -3.97 1.03
CA ASP A 63 9.09 -3.20 -0.20
C ASP A 63 10.31 -3.49 -1.08
N THR A 64 10.08 -3.89 -2.32
CA THR A 64 11.14 -4.17 -3.29
C THR A 64 12.02 -2.96 -3.62
N GLU A 65 11.54 -1.72 -3.39
CA GLU A 65 12.39 -0.53 -3.51
C GLU A 65 13.36 -0.37 -2.31
N HIS A 66 13.11 -1.07 -1.21
CA HIS A 66 13.92 -1.08 0.00
C HIS A 66 14.33 -2.52 0.37
N PRO A 67 15.04 -3.24 -0.51
CA PRO A 67 15.22 -4.69 -0.40
C PRO A 67 16.02 -5.13 0.84
N ALA A 68 16.79 -4.23 1.44
CA ALA A 68 17.56 -4.49 2.66
C ALA A 68 16.85 -4.06 3.95
N THR A 69 15.63 -3.53 3.85
CA THR A 69 14.90 -2.92 4.97
C THR A 69 13.64 -3.71 5.30
N CYS A 70 13.42 -3.90 6.59
CA CYS A 70 12.21 -4.44 7.18
C CYS A 70 11.51 -3.32 7.95
N PHE A 71 10.25 -3.05 7.61
CA PHE A 71 9.43 -2.07 8.32
C PHE A 71 8.44 -2.79 9.23
N SER A 72 8.58 -2.61 10.54
CA SER A 72 7.74 -3.26 11.54
C SER A 72 6.82 -2.25 12.21
N LEU A 73 5.54 -2.28 11.86
CA LEU A 73 4.52 -1.38 12.38
C LEU A 73 3.76 -2.03 13.53
N LEU A 74 3.84 -1.38 14.69
CA LEU A 74 3.07 -1.73 15.86
C LEU A 74 1.64 -1.20 15.76
N ASP A 75 0.73 -1.82 16.50
CA ASP A 75 -0.65 -1.36 16.67
C ASP A 75 -0.76 0.08 17.23
N THR A 76 0.29 0.56 17.89
CA THR A 76 0.41 1.95 18.38
C THR A 76 0.72 2.97 17.29
N GLY A 77 0.99 2.54 16.06
CA GLY A 77 1.40 3.39 14.94
C GLY A 77 2.91 3.65 14.86
N LEU A 78 3.70 3.19 15.85
CA LEU A 78 5.15 3.26 15.78
C LEU A 78 5.67 2.32 14.68
N CYS A 79 6.56 2.83 13.83
CA CYS A 79 7.29 2.04 12.84
C CYS A 79 8.74 1.87 13.28
N LEU A 80 9.16 0.62 13.47
CA LEU A 80 10.55 0.23 13.66
C LEU A 80 11.15 -0.11 12.30
N VAL A 81 12.29 0.50 11.99
CA VAL A 81 13.04 0.22 10.76
C VAL A 81 14.26 -0.62 11.13
N ALA A 82 14.34 -1.81 10.56
CA ALA A 82 15.39 -2.78 10.81
C ALA A 82 15.89 -3.40 9.51
N ASP A 83 16.93 -4.23 9.58
CA ASP A 83 17.34 -5.08 8.46
C ASP A 83 16.50 -6.36 8.40
N LEU A 84 16.78 -7.20 7.39
CA LEU A 84 16.08 -8.48 7.19
C LEU A 84 16.35 -9.52 8.29
N THR A 85 17.30 -9.29 9.21
CA THR A 85 17.51 -10.20 10.35
C THR A 85 16.35 -10.13 11.36
N PHE A 86 15.53 -9.08 11.29
CA PHE A 86 14.31 -8.97 12.07
C PHE A 86 13.31 -10.10 11.77
N ASP A 87 13.23 -10.59 10.53
CA ASP A 87 12.40 -11.75 10.19
C ASP A 87 12.86 -13.01 10.94
N MET A 88 14.18 -13.20 11.05
CA MET A 88 14.75 -14.31 11.81
C MET A 88 14.42 -14.20 13.30
N LEU A 89 14.44 -12.98 13.85
CA LEU A 89 13.99 -12.72 15.21
C LEU A 89 12.52 -13.14 15.38
N MET A 90 11.66 -12.76 14.44
CA MET A 90 10.23 -13.09 14.50
C MET A 90 9.97 -14.60 14.42
N MET A 91 10.78 -15.34 13.67
CA MET A 91 10.74 -16.81 13.70
C MET A 91 11.09 -17.38 15.09
N LYS A 92 12.07 -16.79 15.79
CA LYS A 92 12.44 -17.18 17.16
C LYS A 92 11.38 -16.79 18.19
N LEU A 93 10.60 -15.75 17.92
CA LEU A 93 9.50 -15.27 18.75
C LEU A 93 8.17 -15.98 18.49
N SER A 94 8.15 -17.08 17.73
CA SER A 94 6.92 -17.83 17.38
C SER A 94 6.09 -18.32 18.57
N GLY A 95 6.67 -18.43 19.77
CA GLY A 95 5.93 -18.73 21.01
C GLY A 95 5.19 -17.53 21.64
N ILE A 96 5.45 -16.31 21.16
CA ILE A 96 4.89 -15.04 21.67
C ILE A 96 4.06 -14.36 20.58
N TYR A 97 4.52 -14.43 19.33
CA TYR A 97 3.87 -13.85 18.15
C TYR A 97 3.68 -14.90 17.07
N THR A 98 2.48 -15.03 16.53
CA THR A 98 2.16 -16.00 15.49
C THR A 98 1.51 -15.33 14.29
N ALA A 99 1.99 -15.66 13.10
CA ALA A 99 1.32 -15.31 11.85
C ALA A 99 0.23 -16.36 11.55
N LYS A 100 -0.94 -15.89 11.09
CA LYS A 100 -2.02 -16.78 10.67
C LYS A 100 -1.86 -17.15 9.19
N LYS A 101 -2.32 -18.35 8.82
CA LYS A 101 -2.35 -18.72 7.40
C LYS A 101 -3.26 -17.76 6.63
N SER A 102 -2.84 -17.38 5.42
CA SER A 102 -3.62 -16.57 4.48
C SER A 102 -3.95 -15.13 4.94
N THR A 103 -3.19 -14.56 5.89
CA THR A 103 -3.33 -13.14 6.28
C THR A 103 -2.34 -12.21 5.60
N LYS A 104 -1.39 -12.76 4.84
CA LYS A 104 -0.46 -11.98 4.01
C LYS A 104 -1.24 -11.22 2.96
N ILE A 105 -1.08 -9.90 2.96
CA ILE A 105 -1.60 -9.01 1.93
C ILE A 105 -0.43 -8.46 1.13
N GLU A 106 -0.59 -8.35 -0.17
CA GLU A 106 0.45 -7.83 -1.06
C GLU A 106 -0.16 -6.91 -2.11
N SER A 107 0.61 -5.91 -2.53
CA SER A 107 0.36 -5.09 -3.71
C SER A 107 1.51 -5.30 -4.67
N LYS A 108 1.22 -5.78 -5.89
CA LYS A 108 2.24 -6.08 -6.89
C LYS A 108 1.82 -5.64 -8.28
N GLY A 109 2.79 -5.23 -9.08
CA GLY A 109 2.51 -4.85 -10.47
C GLY A 109 3.66 -4.16 -11.18
N PRO A 110 3.39 -3.61 -12.37
CA PRO A 110 4.39 -2.86 -13.12
C PRO A 110 4.75 -1.53 -12.47
N ARG A 111 6.01 -1.16 -12.65
CA ARG A 111 6.60 0.13 -12.30
C ARG A 111 6.87 0.91 -13.59
N TYR A 112 6.62 2.21 -13.57
CA TYR A 112 6.77 3.12 -14.70
C TYR A 112 7.53 4.37 -14.29
N GLU A 113 8.22 4.98 -15.25
CA GLU A 113 8.83 6.30 -15.11
C GLU A 113 8.26 7.24 -16.18
N VAL A 114 7.97 8.48 -15.78
CA VAL A 114 7.51 9.55 -16.67
C VAL A 114 8.01 10.89 -16.16
N ALA A 115 8.96 11.48 -16.89
CA ALA A 115 9.68 12.68 -16.45
C ALA A 115 10.22 12.50 -15.01
N ASP A 116 9.81 13.38 -14.09
CA ASP A 116 10.25 13.39 -12.68
C ASP A 116 9.41 12.46 -11.78
N PHE A 117 8.54 11.64 -12.35
CA PHE A 117 7.61 10.77 -11.63
C PHE A 117 7.93 9.30 -11.79
N LEU A 118 7.72 8.57 -10.71
CA LEU A 118 7.66 7.11 -10.69
C LEU A 118 6.21 6.72 -10.38
N VAL A 119 5.63 5.85 -11.20
CA VAL A 119 4.26 5.37 -11.02
C VAL A 119 4.22 3.85 -10.93
N LYS A 120 3.54 3.34 -9.91
CA LYS A 120 3.37 1.91 -9.66
C LYS A 120 1.89 1.57 -9.67
N VAL A 121 1.49 0.61 -10.50
CA VAL A 121 0.09 0.15 -10.60
C VAL A 121 -0.01 -1.25 -9.98
N GLY A 122 -0.46 -1.32 -8.73
CA GLY A 122 -0.46 -2.54 -7.93
C GLY A 122 -1.83 -3.22 -7.86
N SER A 123 -1.89 -4.49 -8.22
CA SER A 123 -3.03 -5.35 -7.84
C SER A 123 -2.85 -5.83 -6.41
N VAL A 124 -3.86 -5.61 -5.56
CA VAL A 124 -3.85 -6.01 -4.16
C VAL A 124 -4.50 -7.37 -3.99
N SER A 125 -3.85 -8.27 -3.28
CA SER A 125 -4.39 -9.58 -2.91
C SER A 125 -4.16 -9.89 -1.44
N LEU A 126 -5.16 -10.51 -0.80
CA LEU A 126 -5.08 -11.08 0.55
C LEU A 126 -5.09 -12.60 0.42
N GLY A 127 -3.94 -13.25 0.65
CA GLY A 127 -3.71 -14.62 0.23
C GLY A 127 -3.96 -14.77 -1.28
N PRO A 128 -4.76 -15.76 -1.74
CA PRO A 128 -5.06 -15.94 -3.15
C PRO A 128 -6.15 -14.98 -3.69
N SER A 129 -6.80 -14.19 -2.83
CA SER A 129 -7.99 -13.42 -3.20
C SER A 129 -7.65 -11.99 -3.57
N PHE A 130 -7.98 -11.58 -4.79
CA PHE A 130 -7.91 -10.19 -5.24
C PHE A 130 -8.82 -9.27 -4.41
N ARG A 131 -8.34 -8.06 -4.09
CA ARG A 131 -9.03 -7.07 -3.24
C ARG A 131 -9.21 -5.70 -3.87
N GLY A 132 -8.34 -5.30 -4.79
CA GLY A 132 -8.44 -3.99 -5.41
C GLY A 132 -7.16 -3.58 -6.14
N ILE A 133 -7.09 -2.30 -6.51
CA ILE A 133 -5.95 -1.70 -7.19
C ILE A 133 -5.47 -0.51 -6.37
N LEU A 134 -4.17 -0.45 -6.13
CA LEU A 134 -3.49 0.72 -5.58
C LEU A 134 -2.60 1.33 -6.66
N VAL A 135 -2.57 2.65 -6.70
CA VAL A 135 -1.65 3.42 -7.52
C VAL A 135 -0.78 4.23 -6.58
N GLU A 136 0.52 3.96 -6.62
CA GLU A 136 1.54 4.73 -5.91
C GLU A 136 2.21 5.67 -6.92
N VAL A 137 2.30 6.95 -6.58
CA VAL A 137 2.96 7.98 -7.39
C VAL A 137 3.98 8.70 -6.55
N GLU A 138 5.24 8.66 -6.97
CA GLU A 138 6.37 9.38 -6.38
C GLU A 138 6.75 10.57 -7.25
N TYR A 139 6.92 11.74 -6.65
CA TYR A 139 7.56 12.89 -7.29
C TYR A 139 8.98 13.05 -6.73
N LEU A 140 9.97 12.64 -7.53
CA LEU A 140 11.38 12.49 -7.12
C LEU A 140 12.06 13.79 -6.62
N PRO A 141 11.81 14.98 -7.20
CA PRO A 141 12.58 16.19 -6.87
C PRO A 141 12.23 16.89 -5.56
N CYS A 142 11.16 16.48 -4.86
CA CYS A 142 10.69 17.15 -3.65
C CYS A 142 10.55 16.18 -2.48
N VAL A 143 10.81 16.65 -1.26
CA VAL A 143 10.66 15.89 -0.01
C VAL A 143 9.68 16.53 0.96
N VAL A 144 8.97 17.60 0.57
CA VAL A 144 7.97 18.29 1.39
C VAL A 144 6.63 18.26 0.64
N PRO A 145 5.61 17.51 1.13
CA PRO A 145 4.38 17.30 0.37
C PRO A 145 3.65 18.58 -0.04
N SER A 146 3.57 19.58 0.84
CA SER A 146 2.89 20.86 0.56
C SER A 146 3.51 21.64 -0.59
N SER A 147 4.80 21.41 -0.87
CA SER A 147 5.52 22.11 -1.94
C SER A 147 5.25 21.51 -3.33
N CYS A 148 4.81 20.25 -3.42
CA CYS A 148 4.60 19.56 -4.70
C CYS A 148 3.21 18.96 -4.89
N TRP A 149 2.33 19.02 -3.88
CA TRP A 149 1.04 18.32 -3.91
C TRP A 149 0.15 18.71 -5.09
N ASP A 150 0.03 20.00 -5.42
CA ASP A 150 -0.83 20.44 -6.52
C ASP A 150 -0.36 19.88 -7.86
N LEU A 151 0.96 19.87 -8.09
CA LEU A 151 1.58 19.26 -9.27
C LEU A 151 1.33 17.75 -9.32
N MET A 152 1.56 17.05 -8.20
CA MET A 152 1.28 15.60 -8.11
C MET A 152 -0.19 15.29 -8.39
N ARG A 153 -1.10 16.09 -7.83
CA ARG A 153 -2.55 15.94 -8.03
C ARG A 153 -2.93 16.11 -9.49
N GLU A 154 -2.45 17.15 -10.16
CA GLU A 154 -2.72 17.40 -11.58
C GLU A 154 -2.24 16.23 -12.45
N PHE A 155 -1.01 15.77 -12.21
CA PHE A 155 -0.44 14.62 -12.90
C PHE A 155 -1.30 13.36 -12.70
N MET A 156 -1.69 13.05 -11.45
CA MET A 156 -2.53 11.88 -11.16
C MET A 156 -3.92 11.98 -11.79
N GLN A 157 -4.53 13.17 -11.80
CA GLN A 157 -5.83 13.40 -12.44
C GLN A 157 -5.77 13.15 -13.97
N GLY A 158 -4.61 13.34 -14.60
CA GLY A 158 -4.39 13.06 -16.02
C GLY A 158 -4.71 11.63 -16.45
N PHE A 159 -4.46 10.63 -15.59
CA PHE A 159 -4.72 9.20 -15.93
C PHE A 159 -5.75 8.52 -15.00
N MET A 160 -5.91 8.99 -13.76
CA MET A 160 -6.87 8.46 -12.79
C MET A 160 -8.19 9.23 -12.76
N GLY A 161 -8.26 10.43 -13.35
CA GLY A 161 -9.43 11.30 -13.32
C GLY A 161 -9.87 11.62 -11.89
N ASN A 162 -11.18 11.57 -11.65
CA ASN A 162 -11.80 11.91 -10.37
C ASN A 162 -11.52 10.90 -9.24
N ALA A 163 -10.72 9.86 -9.45
CA ALA A 163 -10.29 9.00 -8.34
C ALA A 163 -9.37 9.74 -7.35
N VAL A 164 -8.78 10.86 -7.77
CA VAL A 164 -7.87 11.70 -6.96
C VAL A 164 -8.64 12.90 -6.42
N GLN A 165 -9.16 12.77 -5.20
CA GLN A 165 -9.98 13.81 -4.55
C GLN A 165 -9.13 14.77 -3.70
N GLY A 166 -8.05 14.29 -3.10
CA GLY A 166 -7.21 15.06 -2.19
C GLY A 166 -6.06 14.23 -1.62
N PRO A 167 -5.24 14.79 -0.71
CA PRO A 167 -4.13 14.07 -0.10
C PRO A 167 -4.64 12.84 0.65
N PRO A 168 -3.91 11.71 0.59
CA PRO A 168 -4.17 10.56 1.45
C PRO A 168 -4.28 10.97 2.91
N GLN A 169 -5.15 10.29 3.67
CA GLN A 169 -5.48 10.67 5.05
C GLN A 169 -4.23 10.82 5.93
N TYR A 170 -3.28 9.89 5.82
CA TYR A 170 -2.01 9.93 6.54
C TYR A 170 -1.19 11.20 6.23
N LEU A 171 -1.18 11.66 4.97
CA LEU A 171 -0.39 12.81 4.55
C LEU A 171 -0.97 14.15 4.99
N GLN A 172 -2.29 14.25 5.20
CA GLN A 172 -2.95 15.52 5.53
C GLN A 172 -2.36 16.19 6.79
N GLY A 173 -1.98 15.39 7.80
CA GLY A 173 -1.35 15.89 9.03
C GLY A 173 0.14 16.19 8.90
N ARG A 174 0.78 15.78 7.80
CA ARG A 174 2.24 15.82 7.60
C ARG A 174 2.65 16.60 6.36
N MET A 175 1.75 17.44 5.83
CA MET A 175 1.99 18.14 4.57
C MET A 175 3.26 19.02 4.59
N ASN A 176 3.65 19.52 5.76
CA ASN A 176 4.82 20.39 5.92
C ASN A 176 6.02 19.68 6.57
N GLU A 177 5.95 18.36 6.75
CA GLU A 177 7.05 17.56 7.29
C GLU A 177 7.95 17.03 6.17
N LEU A 178 9.16 16.62 6.53
CA LEU A 178 10.03 15.90 5.60
C LEU A 178 9.49 14.49 5.38
N TYR A 179 9.27 14.14 4.13
CA TYR A 179 8.81 12.83 3.70
C TYR A 179 9.91 11.78 3.87
N SER A 180 9.52 10.59 4.33
CA SER A 180 10.40 9.45 4.57
C SER A 180 9.79 8.13 4.04
N PRO A 181 10.58 7.06 3.89
CA PRO A 181 10.06 5.75 3.47
C PRO A 181 8.95 5.22 4.40
N VAL A 182 9.03 5.56 5.69
CA VAL A 182 8.03 5.17 6.69
C VAL A 182 6.65 5.72 6.33
N ASP A 183 6.58 6.91 5.74
CA ASP A 183 5.32 7.53 5.34
C ASP A 183 4.64 6.75 4.21
N THR A 184 5.41 6.19 3.28
CA THR A 184 4.90 5.31 2.21
C THR A 184 4.33 4.03 2.80
N VAL A 185 5.04 3.44 3.76
CA VAL A 185 4.64 2.20 4.41
C VAL A 185 3.37 2.40 5.25
N GLN A 186 3.25 3.53 5.94
CA GLN A 186 2.04 3.88 6.69
C GLN A 186 0.83 4.06 5.75
N GLN A 187 1.02 4.73 4.61
CA GLN A 187 -0.03 4.84 3.59
C GLN A 187 -0.47 3.47 3.06
N TYR A 188 0.46 2.56 2.76
CA TYR A 188 0.11 1.18 2.38
C TYR A 188 -0.67 0.46 3.47
N MET A 189 -0.26 0.62 4.73
CA MET A 189 -0.90 -0.02 5.87
C MET A 189 -2.35 0.45 6.06
N ASP A 190 -2.63 1.75 5.86
CA ASP A 190 -4.00 2.29 5.89
C ASP A 190 -4.90 1.60 4.85
N HIS A 191 -4.42 1.47 3.62
CA HIS A 191 -5.13 0.77 2.54
C HIS A 191 -5.30 -0.72 2.82
N PHE A 192 -4.24 -1.40 3.28
CA PHE A 192 -4.29 -2.81 3.63
C PHE A 192 -5.29 -3.10 4.77
N ASN A 193 -5.35 -2.23 5.77
CA ASN A 193 -6.35 -2.31 6.83
C ASN A 193 -7.76 -2.12 6.30
N ALA A 194 -7.97 -1.18 5.37
CA ALA A 194 -9.26 -0.99 4.71
C ALA A 194 -9.70 -2.25 3.94
N PHE A 195 -8.80 -2.88 3.16
CA PHE A 195 -9.10 -4.12 2.44
C PHE A 195 -9.39 -5.31 3.37
N ARG A 196 -8.66 -5.43 4.50
CA ARG A 196 -8.93 -6.46 5.52
C ARG A 196 -10.32 -6.30 6.13
N ARG A 197 -10.71 -5.06 6.50
CA ARG A 197 -12.04 -4.75 7.05
C ARG A 197 -13.18 -5.01 6.05
N ALA A 198 -12.97 -4.68 4.78
CA ALA A 198 -13.96 -4.96 3.74
C ALA A 198 -14.22 -6.47 3.58
N SER A 199 -13.19 -7.31 3.78
CA SER A 199 -13.36 -8.77 3.73
C SER A 199 -14.23 -9.30 4.88
N THR A 200 -14.13 -8.73 6.08
CA THR A 200 -14.94 -9.16 7.23
C THR A 200 -16.40 -8.73 7.13
N ALA A 201 -16.69 -7.59 6.50
CA ALA A 201 -18.05 -7.10 6.31
C ALA A 201 -18.83 -7.92 5.26
N ALA A 202 -18.15 -8.42 4.21
CA ALA A 202 -18.78 -9.25 3.18
C ALA A 202 -19.23 -10.63 3.68
N THR A 203 -18.68 -11.11 4.80
CA THR A 203 -19.03 -12.41 5.40
C THR A 203 -20.14 -12.32 6.46
N SER A 204 -20.54 -11.11 6.87
CA SER A 204 -21.56 -10.89 7.90
C SER A 204 -22.92 -10.41 7.35
N ALA A 205 -23.14 -10.42 6.04
CA ALA A 205 -24.44 -10.10 5.47
C ALA A 205 -25.45 -11.23 5.81
N PRO A 206 -26.56 -10.95 6.52
CA PRO A 206 -27.55 -11.96 6.80
C PRO A 206 -28.21 -12.39 5.48
N ALA A 207 -28.28 -13.70 5.27
CA ALA A 207 -29.09 -14.28 4.21
C ALA A 207 -30.57 -13.94 4.48
N ASN A 208 -31.05 -12.84 3.89
CA ASN A 208 -32.48 -12.62 3.74
C ASN A 208 -32.99 -13.69 2.76
N LEU A 209 -33.49 -14.78 3.33
CA LEU A 209 -34.33 -15.74 2.62
C LEU A 209 -35.75 -15.12 2.47
N PRO A 210 -36.39 -15.29 1.30
CA PRO A 210 -37.78 -14.90 1.09
C PRO A 210 -38.77 -15.75 1.91
#